data_AF-A0A4U9V9W4-F1
#
_entry.id   AF-A0A4U9V9W4-F1
#
_cell.length_a   1.000
_cell.length_b   1.000
_cell.length_c   1.000
_cell.angle_alpha   90.00
_cell.angle_beta   90.00
_cell.angle_gamma   90.00
#
_symmetry.space_group_name_H-M   'P 1'
#
loop_
_entity.id
_entity.type
_entity.pdbx_description
1 polymer ?
#
loop_
_entity_poly.entity_id
_entity_poly.type
_entity_poly.pdbx_seq_one_letter_code
_entity_poly.pdbx_strand_id
1 'polypeptide(L)'
;MSSYLFSDRGVYRPGDTFNIGLITRAADWGVALAGVPVRAEIRDPRDKLMTTVPLTLGGSGFNELSYTTDENSPTGEWNVYLYLDWQK
;
A
#
# COMPACT_ATOMS: atom_id res chain seq x y z
N MET A 1 8.50 13.54 2.85
CA MET A 1 8.81 12.10 2.74
C MET A 1 8.25 11.62 1.42
N SER A 2 8.88 10.63 0.82
CA SER A 2 8.45 10.03 -0.45
C SER A 2 8.39 8.53 -0.31
N SER A 3 7.41 7.90 -0.96
CA SER A 3 7.23 6.45 -0.94
C SER A 3 7.11 5.93 -2.36
N TYR A 4 7.71 4.76 -2.59
CA TYR A 4 7.57 4.00 -3.82
C TYR A 4 6.90 2.67 -3.50
N LEU A 5 5.84 2.36 -4.23
CA LEU A 5 5.08 1.12 -4.09
C LEU A 5 5.36 0.25 -5.32
N PHE A 6 5.52 -1.04 -5.10
CA PHE A 6 5.69 -2.02 -6.16
C PHE A 6 5.02 -3.33 -5.78
N SER A 7 4.56 -4.06 -6.78
CA SER A 7 3.96 -5.37 -6.61
C SER A 7 4.96 -6.48 -6.91
N ASP A 8 4.73 -7.68 -6.39
CA ASP A 8 5.55 -8.87 -6.68
C ASP A 8 5.44 -9.31 -8.15
N ARG A 9 4.31 -9.02 -8.81
CA ARG A 9 4.08 -9.18 -10.25
C ARG A 9 3.13 -8.13 -10.82
N GLY A 10 3.07 -8.01 -12.15
CA GLY A 10 2.27 -6.99 -12.83
C GLY A 10 0.79 -7.31 -13.06
N VAL A 11 0.39 -8.59 -13.06
CA VAL A 11 -1.00 -9.00 -13.40
C VAL A 11 -1.47 -10.10 -12.45
N TYR A 12 -2.73 -9.99 -11.98
CA TYR A 12 -3.41 -10.91 -11.06
C TYR A 12 -4.73 -11.39 -11.64
N ARG A 13 -5.12 -12.62 -11.30
CA ARG A 13 -6.46 -13.16 -11.60
C ARG A 13 -7.39 -12.86 -10.43
N PRO A 14 -8.71 -12.71 -10.64
CA PRO A 14 -9.67 -12.72 -9.55
C PRO A 14 -9.47 -13.97 -8.66
N GLY A 15 -9.52 -13.81 -7.34
CA GLY A 15 -9.18 -14.85 -6.37
C GLY A 15 -7.70 -14.89 -5.97
N ASP A 16 -6.79 -14.25 -6.73
CA ASP A 16 -5.39 -14.18 -6.35
C ASP A 16 -5.19 -13.21 -5.18
N THR A 17 -4.16 -13.51 -4.37
CA THR A 17 -3.53 -12.53 -3.48
C THR A 17 -2.48 -11.74 -4.24
N PHE A 18 -2.54 -10.42 -4.13
CA PHE A 18 -1.42 -9.54 -4.52
C PHE A 18 -0.63 -9.08 -3.30
N ASN A 19 0.68 -8.96 -3.46
CA ASN A 19 1.60 -8.47 -2.44
C ASN A 19 2.20 -7.14 -2.90
N ILE A 20 2.21 -6.15 -2.02
CA ILE A 20 2.76 -4.82 -2.30
C ILE A 20 3.87 -4.55 -1.30
N GLY A 21 5.07 -4.32 -1.83
CA GLY A 21 6.18 -3.73 -1.10
C GLY A 21 6.12 -2.20 -1.16
N LEU A 22 6.46 -1.55 -0.06
CA LEU A 22 6.57 -0.09 0.00
C LEU A 22 7.91 0.34 0.60
N ILE A 23 8.62 1.22 -0.10
CA ILE A 23 9.87 1.84 0.35
C ILE A 23 9.62 3.31 0.58
N THR A 24 9.75 3.75 1.83
CA THR A 24 9.62 5.15 2.24
C THR A 24 10.96 5.73 2.62
N ARG A 25 11.21 6.98 2.21
CA ARG A 25 12.40 7.76 2.58
C ARG A 25 11.99 9.16 3.03
N ALA A 26 12.59 9.63 4.11
CA ALA A 26 12.55 11.03 4.47
C ALA A 26 13.50 11.83 3.56
N ALA A 27 13.16 13.08 3.27
CA ALA A 27 14.05 13.97 2.52
C ALA A 27 15.25 14.40 3.37
N ASP A 28 15.01 14.57 4.67
CA ASP A 28 16.02 14.77 5.69
C ASP A 28 16.42 13.42 6.31
N TRP A 29 17.72 13.13 6.32
CA TRP A 29 18.29 11.91 6.88
C TRP A 29 18.19 11.83 8.40
N GLY A 30 18.00 12.97 9.08
CA GLY A 30 17.80 13.02 10.53
C GLY A 30 16.40 12.60 10.99
N VAL A 31 15.43 12.50 10.07
CA VAL A 31 14.05 12.13 10.40
C VAL A 31 13.92 10.62 10.47
N ALA A 32 13.62 10.10 11.67
CA ALA A 32 13.32 8.70 11.87
C ALA A 32 11.97 8.31 11.24
N LEU A 33 11.96 7.23 10.47
CA LEU A 33 10.72 6.67 9.90
C LEU A 33 10.03 5.69 10.85
N ALA A 34 10.78 5.10 11.78
CA ALA A 34 10.25 4.12 12.72
C ALA A 34 9.08 4.72 13.51
N GLY A 35 7.91 4.07 13.46
CA GLY A 35 6.75 4.50 14.22
C GLY A 35 5.84 5.49 13.48
N VAL A 36 6.21 5.98 12.29
CA VAL A 36 5.36 6.90 11.54
C VAL A 36 4.10 6.16 11.05
N PRO A 37 2.88 6.60 11.42
CA PRO A 37 1.65 5.97 10.97
C PRO A 37 1.34 6.37 9.52
N VAL A 38 1.01 5.38 8.71
CA VAL A 38 0.54 5.55 7.34
C VAL A 38 -0.67 4.67 7.12
N ARG A 39 -1.45 4.97 6.10
CA ARG A 39 -2.59 4.13 5.70
C ARG A 39 -2.55 3.89 4.21
N ALA A 40 -2.76 2.64 3.81
CA ALA A 40 -2.95 2.27 2.42
C ALA A 40 -4.44 2.17 2.10
N GLU A 41 -4.84 2.63 0.92
CA GLU A 41 -6.17 2.36 0.37
C GLU A 41 -6.03 1.46 -0.85
N ILE A 42 -6.83 0.40 -0.87
CA ILE A 42 -6.93 -0.51 -2.02
C ILE A 42 -8.23 -0.21 -2.73
N ARG A 43 -8.14 0.08 -4.03
CA ARG A 43 -9.27 0.44 -4.87
C ARG A 43 -9.38 -0.46 -6.09
N ASP A 44 -10.60 -0.85 -6.39
CA ASP A 44 -10.90 -1.65 -7.58
C ASP A 44 -10.81 -0.79 -8.87
N PRO A 45 -10.94 -1.39 -10.06
CA PRO A 45 -10.85 -0.67 -11.34
C PRO A 45 -11.98 0.34 -11.60
N ARG A 46 -13.00 0.37 -10.73
CA ARG A 46 -14.08 1.35 -10.75
C ARG A 46 -13.82 2.48 -9.73
N ASP A 47 -12.61 2.55 -9.18
CA ASP A 47 -12.19 3.43 -8.10
C ASP A 47 -12.99 3.25 -6.79
N LYS A 48 -13.64 2.09 -6.61
CA LYS A 48 -14.33 1.76 -5.37
C LYS A 48 -13.30 1.39 -4.31
N LEU A 49 -13.35 2.06 -3.15
CA LEU A 49 -12.57 1.68 -1.98
C LEU A 49 -12.97 0.28 -1.51
N MET A 50 -12.02 -0.64 -1.54
CA MET A 50 -12.21 -2.03 -1.11
C MET A 50 -11.78 -2.22 0.35
N THR A 51 -10.65 -1.62 0.74
CA THR A 51 -10.20 -1.64 2.13
C THR A 51 -9.21 -0.51 2.43
N THR A 52 -9.09 -0.17 3.71
CA THR A 52 -8.06 0.70 4.25
C THR A 52 -7.19 -0.11 5.22
N VAL A 53 -5.88 -0.10 4.99
CA VAL A 53 -4.90 -0.86 5.78
C VAL A 53 -4.06 0.14 6.58
N PRO A 54 -4.21 0.23 7.92
CA PRO A 54 -3.30 1.00 8.75
C PRO A 54 -1.94 0.27 8.83
N LEU A 55 -0.85 1.02 8.72
CA LEU A 55 0.51 0.53 8.76
C LEU A 55 1.36 1.47 9.60
N THR A 56 2.37 0.92 10.27
CA THR A 56 3.38 1.71 10.98
C THR A 56 4.71 1.46 10.30
N LEU A 57 5.37 2.53 9.83
CA LEU A 57 6.64 2.37 9.13
C LEU A 57 7.72 1.79 10.05
N GLY A 58 8.40 0.75 9.57
CA GLY A 58 9.64 0.26 10.15
C GLY A 58 10.82 1.23 9.95
N GLY A 59 11.86 1.10 10.78
CA GLY A 59 13.05 1.96 10.71
C GLY A 59 13.86 1.84 9.43
N SER A 60 13.77 0.71 8.71
CA SER A 60 14.38 0.53 7.39
C SER A 60 13.68 1.36 6.30
N GLY A 61 12.46 1.81 6.56
CA GLY A 61 11.57 2.40 5.56
C GLY A 61 10.89 1.37 4.65
N PHE A 62 11.16 0.07 4.82
CA PHE A 62 10.52 -1.00 4.05
C PHE A 62 9.38 -1.64 4.84
N ASN A 63 8.21 -1.77 4.21
CA ASN A 63 7.06 -2.51 4.76
C ASN A 63 6.35 -3.23 3.62
N GLU A 64 5.40 -4.09 3.96
CA GLU A 64 4.63 -4.88 3.01
C GLU A 64 3.17 -4.92 3.42
N LEU A 65 2.29 -5.12 2.43
CA LEU A 65 0.89 -5.44 2.64
C LEU A 65 0.44 -6.46 1.59
N SER A 66 -0.64 -7.19 1.89
CA SER A 66 -1.23 -8.15 0.96
C SER A 66 -2.76 -8.03 0.98
N TYR A 67 -3.39 -8.36 -0.14
CA TYR A 67 -4.84 -8.42 -0.26
C TYR A 67 -5.26 -9.50 -1.24
N THR A 68 -6.22 -10.32 -0.81
CA THR A 68 -6.84 -11.36 -1.64
C THR A 68 -8.11 -10.80 -2.27
N THR A 69 -8.16 -10.79 -3.60
CA THR A 69 -9.36 -10.39 -4.33
C THR A 69 -10.44 -11.48 -4.25
N ASP A 70 -11.72 -11.10 -4.28
CA ASP A 70 -12.80 -12.08 -4.44
C ASP A 70 -12.75 -12.72 -5.84
N GLU A 71 -13.21 -13.97 -5.97
CA GLU A 71 -13.28 -14.69 -7.26
C GLU A 71 -14.12 -13.97 -8.32
N ASN A 72 -15.07 -13.12 -7.89
CA ASN A 72 -15.94 -12.32 -8.77
C ASN A 72 -15.50 -10.85 -8.89
N SER A 73 -14.28 -10.52 -8.42
CA SER A 73 -13.73 -9.17 -8.49
C SER A 73 -13.64 -8.66 -9.93
N PRO A 74 -13.91 -7.37 -10.17
CA PRO A 74 -13.76 -6.78 -11.50
C PRO A 74 -12.32 -6.87 -11.99
N THR A 75 -12.17 -7.15 -13.29
CA THR A 75 -10.89 -7.06 -14.00
C THR A 75 -10.62 -5.62 -14.43
N GLY A 76 -9.34 -5.26 -14.53
CA GLY A 76 -8.87 -3.92 -14.87
C GLY A 76 -7.75 -3.47 -13.95
N GLU A 77 -7.41 -2.18 -13.99
CA GLU A 77 -6.36 -1.58 -13.18
C GLU A 77 -6.79 -1.43 -11.73
N TRP A 78 -6.21 -2.21 -10.83
CA TRP A 78 -6.37 -2.04 -9.39
C TRP A 78 -5.33 -1.05 -8.88
N ASN A 79 -5.74 -0.16 -7.97
CA ASN A 79 -4.87 0.91 -7.46
C ASN A 79 -4.63 0.74 -5.96
N VAL A 80 -3.39 0.97 -5.54
CA VAL A 80 -2.99 1.04 -4.13
C VAL A 80 -2.40 2.40 -3.87
N TYR A 81 -3.05 3.18 -3.01
CA TYR A 81 -2.61 4.49 -2.59
C TYR A 81 -2.02 4.42 -1.19
N LEU A 82 -1.01 5.23 -0.92
CA LEU A 82 -0.42 5.36 0.41
C LEU A 82 -0.55 6.81 0.88
N TYR A 83 -1.06 6.99 2.09
CA TYR A 83 -1.25 8.29 2.70
C TYR A 83 -0.50 8.34 4.04
N LEU A 84 0.08 9.50 4.33
CA LEU A 84 0.48 9.82 5.69
C LEU A 84 -0.78 9.93 6.54
N ASP A 85 -0.84 9.17 7.63
CA ASP A 85 -1.99 9.17 8.53
C ASP A 85 -1.79 10.24 9.59
N TRP A 86 -2.06 11.49 9.21
CA TRP A 86 -2.08 12.61 10.15
C TRP A 86 -3.39 12.54 10.95
N GLN A 87 -3.41 11.75 12.02
CA GLN A 87 -4.44 11.93 13.03
C GLN A 87 -4.21 13.28 13.73
N LYS A 88 -5.25 14.10 13.72
CA LYS A 88 -5.32 15.37 14.46
C LYS A 88 -5.25 15.16 15.96
#